data_AF-A0AAV7F100-F1
#
_entry.id   AF-A0AAV7F100-F1
#
_cell.length_a   1.000
_cell.length_b   1.000
_cell.length_c   1.000
_cell.angle_alpha   90.00
_cell.angle_beta   90.00
_cell.angle_gamma   90.00
#
_symmetry.space_group_name_H-M   'P 1'
#
loop_
_entity.id
_entity.type
_entity.pdbx_description
1 polymer ?
#
loop_
_entity_poly.entity_id
_entity_poly.type
_entity_poly.pdbx_seq_one_letter_code
_entity_poly.pdbx_strand_id
1 'polypeptide(L)'
;MTNLMLAQRDGGHYDEEVFFDAVEASGAILDWWVATDSWRRLLASLRSVDFESKIGRGCIANFVRGVDKELPAGVNARFPTNSGELNSPYYTRRTFYRLGEGAKQHVHHLLLAASMKFRDGESPNRVPAQKAPLSPAASDKEPKSSCTSCGCPASWVNPTRSLQEATASYFMHLSALDSYKPPIYNRKKFEDEFDLEWIPATSEIAVSGSGCP
;
A
#
# COMPACT_ATOMS: atom_id res chain seq x y z
N MET A 1 1.39 12.20 0.07
CA MET A 1 1.34 12.91 -1.23
C MET A 1 1.26 11.80 -2.25
N THR A 2 0.14 11.65 -2.97
CA THR A 2 -0.04 10.49 -3.84
C THR A 2 1.04 10.42 -4.92
N ASN A 3 1.44 9.21 -5.30
CA ASN A 3 2.48 8.99 -6.30
C ASN A 3 2.14 9.66 -7.64
N LEU A 4 0.85 9.75 -7.99
CA LEU A 4 0.35 10.43 -9.18
C LEU A 4 0.60 11.96 -9.16
N MET A 5 0.68 12.59 -7.98
CA MET A 5 1.00 14.02 -7.87
C MET A 5 2.48 14.32 -8.08
N LEU A 6 3.33 13.28 -8.08
CA LEU A 6 4.75 13.41 -8.44
C LEU A 6 4.98 13.41 -9.94
N ALA A 7 3.97 12.98 -10.71
CA ALA A 7 3.99 12.96 -12.16
C ALA A 7 3.80 14.37 -12.72
N GLN A 8 4.50 14.66 -13.81
CA GLN A 8 4.30 15.92 -14.52
C GLN A 8 3.02 15.78 -15.36
N ARG A 9 1.96 16.50 -14.98
CA ARG A 9 0.64 16.45 -15.65
C ARG A 9 0.53 17.36 -16.87
N ASP A 10 1.48 18.29 -17.04
CA ASP A 10 1.44 19.29 -18.09
C ASP A 10 2.75 19.24 -18.90
N GLY A 11 2.63 19.06 -20.22
CA GLY A 11 3.78 19.00 -21.14
C GLY A 11 3.73 17.89 -22.19
N GLY A 12 2.60 17.19 -22.34
CA GLY A 12 2.41 16.14 -23.34
C GLY A 12 1.48 15.03 -22.88
N HIS A 13 1.46 13.94 -23.65
CA HIS A 13 0.71 12.72 -23.34
C HIS A 13 1.43 11.49 -23.91
N TYR A 14 1.10 10.30 -23.39
CA TYR A 14 1.38 9.04 -24.07
C TYR A 14 0.29 8.77 -25.13
N ASP A 15 0.57 7.93 -26.11
CA ASP A 15 -0.48 7.37 -26.96
C ASP A 15 -1.42 6.53 -26.10
N GLU A 16 -2.73 6.81 -26.18
CA GLU A 16 -3.73 6.17 -25.34
C GLU A 16 -3.85 4.67 -25.65
N GLU A 17 -3.86 4.30 -26.93
CA GLU A 17 -4.03 2.91 -27.36
C GLU A 17 -2.82 2.08 -26.95
N VAL A 18 -1.61 2.57 -27.21
CA VAL A 18 -0.36 1.90 -26.82
C VAL A 18 -0.23 1.81 -25.31
N PHE A 19 -0.64 2.85 -24.58
CA PHE A 19 -0.59 2.86 -23.13
C PHE A 19 -1.50 1.79 -22.53
N PHE A 20 -2.76 1.71 -22.96
CA PHE A 20 -3.67 0.69 -22.44
C PHE A 20 -3.22 -0.71 -22.86
N ASP A 21 -2.89 -0.92 -24.14
CA ASP A 21 -2.49 -2.25 -24.62
C ASP A 21 -1.23 -2.77 -23.91
N ALA A 22 -0.20 -1.93 -23.72
CA ALA A 22 1.04 -2.37 -23.06
C ALA A 22 0.92 -2.44 -21.53
N VAL A 23 0.29 -1.44 -20.90
CA VAL A 23 0.25 -1.31 -19.43
C VAL A 23 -0.89 -2.13 -18.81
N GLU A 24 -2.02 -2.27 -19.49
CA GLU A 24 -3.14 -3.12 -19.04
C GLU A 24 -2.85 -4.60 -19.30
N ALA A 25 -2.37 -4.98 -20.49
CA ALA A 25 -2.07 -6.39 -20.78
C ALA A 25 -0.95 -6.95 -19.89
N SER A 26 -0.02 -6.11 -19.45
CA SER A 26 1.04 -6.49 -18.52
C SER A 26 0.60 -6.52 -17.05
N GLY A 27 -0.65 -6.13 -16.75
CA GLY A 27 -1.20 -6.04 -15.39
C GLY A 27 -0.55 -4.95 -14.52
N ALA A 28 0.23 -4.04 -15.12
CA ALA A 28 0.98 -3.03 -14.38
C ALA A 28 0.07 -2.04 -13.62
N ILE A 29 -1.16 -1.83 -14.09
CA ILE A 29 -2.17 -0.99 -13.41
C ILE A 29 -2.63 -1.62 -12.09
N LEU A 30 -2.68 -2.96 -12.02
CA LEU A 30 -3.16 -3.72 -10.85
C LEU A 30 -2.06 -3.96 -9.81
N ASP A 31 -0.81 -3.70 -10.17
CA ASP A 31 0.34 -3.85 -9.29
C ASP A 31 0.51 -2.63 -8.39
N TRP A 32 1.16 -2.84 -7.24
CA TRP A 32 1.46 -1.72 -6.36
C TRP A 32 2.77 -1.06 -6.78
N TRP A 33 2.70 0.24 -7.02
CA TRP A 33 3.86 1.07 -7.29
C TRP A 33 4.16 1.89 -6.06
N VAL A 34 5.33 1.65 -5.47
CA VAL A 34 5.72 2.31 -4.21
C VAL A 34 7.06 2.98 -4.39
N ALA A 35 7.17 4.24 -3.99
CA ALA A 35 8.46 4.95 -3.98
C ALA A 35 9.48 4.18 -3.12
N THR A 36 10.72 4.06 -3.60
CA THR A 36 11.73 3.22 -2.95
C THR A 36 11.99 3.60 -1.50
N ASP A 37 12.04 4.90 -1.19
CA ASP A 37 12.21 5.40 0.17
C ASP A 37 10.99 5.09 1.07
N SER A 38 9.78 5.23 0.54
CA SER A 38 8.55 4.90 1.25
C SER A 38 8.46 3.40 1.57
N TRP A 39 8.88 2.54 0.64
CA TRP A 39 8.94 1.09 0.87
C TRP A 39 9.95 0.73 1.96
N ARG A 40 11.15 1.32 1.92
CA ARG A 40 12.17 1.10 2.97
C ARG A 40 11.70 1.57 4.34
N ARG A 41 11.03 2.72 4.42
CA ARG A 41 10.42 3.22 5.66
C ARG A 41 9.33 2.29 6.16
N LEU A 42 8.47 1.77 5.26
CA LEU A 42 7.43 0.80 5.63
C LEU A 42 8.04 -0.46 6.26
N LEU A 43 9.03 -1.07 5.61
CA LEU A 43 9.69 -2.27 6.13
C LEU A 43 10.38 -1.99 7.47
N ALA A 44 11.05 -0.84 7.62
CA ALA A 44 11.64 -0.44 8.89
C ALA A 44 10.58 -0.27 10.00
N SER A 45 9.46 0.38 9.71
CA SER A 45 8.34 0.53 10.65
C SER A 45 7.78 -0.82 11.05
N LEU A 46 7.55 -1.73 10.09
CA LEU A 46 7.05 -3.08 10.36
C LEU A 46 8.02 -3.87 11.26
N ARG A 47 9.33 -3.82 11.01
CA ARG A 47 10.33 -4.47 11.88
C ARG A 47 10.33 -3.95 13.31
N SER A 48 10.00 -2.67 13.50
CA SER A 48 9.97 -2.05 14.83
C SER A 48 8.68 -2.33 15.63
N VAL A 49 7.68 -2.99 15.03
CA VAL A 49 6.40 -3.25 15.71
C VAL A 49 6.56 -4.35 16.76
N ASP A 50 6.13 -4.04 17.98
CA ASP A 50 5.81 -5.05 18.98
C ASP A 50 4.45 -5.69 18.67
N PHE A 51 4.50 -6.86 18.02
CA PHE A 51 3.30 -7.60 17.60
C PHE A 51 2.53 -8.22 18.78
N GLU A 52 3.15 -8.41 19.94
CA GLU A 52 2.48 -8.98 21.11
C GLU A 52 1.49 -7.97 21.71
N SER A 53 1.80 -6.68 21.58
CA SER A 53 0.91 -5.60 22.00
C SER A 53 -0.29 -5.41 21.06
N LYS A 54 -1.48 -5.20 21.63
CA LYS A 54 -2.69 -4.87 20.85
C LYS A 54 -2.54 -3.56 20.08
N ILE A 55 -1.82 -2.60 20.67
CA ILE A 55 -1.55 -1.29 20.05
C ILE A 55 -0.64 -1.46 18.84
N GLY A 56 0.47 -2.20 18.97
CA GLY A 56 1.40 -2.46 17.86
C GLY A 56 0.72 -3.14 16.68
N ARG A 57 -0.13 -4.15 16.93
CA ARG A 57 -0.94 -4.78 15.86
C ARG A 57 -1.88 -3.79 15.18
N GLY A 58 -2.51 -2.90 15.94
CA GLY A 58 -3.36 -1.83 15.40
C GLY A 58 -2.60 -0.86 14.49
N CYS A 59 -1.32 -0.60 14.76
CA CYS A 59 -0.48 0.29 13.96
C CYS A 59 -0.12 -0.26 12.57
N ILE A 60 -0.04 -1.59 12.40
CA ILE A 60 0.36 -2.24 11.13
C ILE A 60 -0.54 -1.79 9.98
N ALA A 61 -1.85 -1.78 10.19
CA ALA A 61 -2.81 -1.34 9.17
C ALA A 61 -2.60 0.13 8.78
N ASN A 62 -2.26 0.99 9.74
CA ASN A 62 -2.01 2.41 9.49
C ASN A 62 -0.72 2.61 8.68
N PHE A 63 0.34 1.86 8.97
CA PHE A 63 1.58 1.92 8.18
C PHE A 63 1.35 1.48 6.74
N VAL A 64 0.64 0.38 6.52
CA VAL A 64 0.37 -0.10 5.16
C VAL A 64 -0.52 0.88 4.40
N ARG A 65 -1.56 1.44 5.02
CA ARG A 65 -2.44 2.43 4.37
C ARG A 65 -1.75 3.77 4.09
N GLY A 66 -0.80 4.18 4.93
CA GLY A 66 -0.08 5.44 4.77
C GLY A 66 0.93 5.48 3.62
N VAL A 67 1.15 4.35 2.94
CA VAL A 67 2.06 4.25 1.80
C VAL A 67 1.26 4.32 0.51
N ASP A 68 1.58 5.28 -0.34
CA ASP A 68 1.02 5.43 -1.68
C ASP A 68 1.42 4.25 -2.58
N LYS A 69 0.43 3.64 -3.25
CA LYS A 69 0.56 2.39 -4.04
C LYS A 69 0.21 2.57 -5.52
N GLU A 70 -0.18 3.78 -5.90
CA GLU A 70 -0.66 4.10 -7.24
C GLU A 70 0.50 4.18 -8.22
N LEU A 71 0.23 3.76 -9.46
CA LEU A 71 1.11 3.97 -10.60
C LEU A 71 1.41 5.47 -10.73
N PRO A 72 2.68 5.90 -10.72
CA PRO A 72 3.05 7.31 -10.80
C PRO A 72 2.98 7.86 -12.24
N ALA A 73 2.23 7.23 -13.14
CA ALA A 73 2.08 7.61 -14.54
C ALA A 73 0.63 7.38 -14.99
N GLY A 74 0.23 8.12 -16.02
CA GLY A 74 -1.03 7.94 -16.73
C GLY A 74 -0.91 8.56 -18.11
N VAL A 75 -1.93 8.42 -18.95
CA VAL A 75 -1.92 8.92 -20.34
C VAL A 75 -1.50 10.40 -20.39
N ASN A 76 -2.07 11.25 -19.53
CA ASN A 76 -1.75 12.68 -19.44
C ASN A 76 -0.73 13.01 -18.32
N ALA A 77 -0.01 12.03 -17.79
CA ALA A 77 0.89 12.22 -16.67
C ALA A 77 2.16 11.39 -16.84
N ARG A 78 3.26 12.06 -17.23
CA ARG A 78 4.51 11.37 -17.51
C ARG A 78 5.10 10.76 -16.23
N PHE A 79 5.69 9.57 -16.36
CA PHE A 79 6.38 8.92 -15.25
C PHE A 79 7.44 9.88 -14.65
N PRO A 80 7.57 9.99 -13.31
CA PRO A 80 8.33 11.06 -12.70
C PRO A 80 9.82 10.96 -13.04
N THR A 81 10.40 12.09 -13.43
CA THR A 81 11.85 12.22 -13.60
C THR A 81 12.54 12.54 -12.28
N ASN A 82 13.87 12.41 -12.28
CA ASN A 82 14.69 12.93 -11.19
C ASN A 82 14.51 14.45 -11.11
N SER A 83 14.55 15.00 -9.89
CA SER A 83 14.44 16.43 -9.64
C SER A 83 15.81 17.01 -9.31
N GLY A 84 16.08 18.21 -9.78
CA GLY A 84 17.36 18.90 -9.59
C GLY A 84 18.43 18.51 -10.61
N GLU A 85 19.53 19.25 -10.59
CA GLU A 85 20.68 19.01 -11.47
C GLU A 85 21.57 17.89 -10.93
N LEU A 86 22.16 17.11 -11.83
CA LEU A 86 23.11 16.07 -11.46
C LEU A 86 24.30 16.70 -10.71
N ASN A 87 24.70 16.10 -9.58
CA ASN A 87 25.73 16.61 -8.65
C ASN A 87 25.30 17.78 -7.76
N SER A 88 24.04 18.24 -7.83
CA SER A 88 23.49 19.19 -6.86
C SER A 88 23.15 18.48 -5.54
N PRO A 89 23.33 19.13 -4.37
CA PRO A 89 22.83 18.60 -3.09
C PRO A 89 21.31 18.47 -3.05
N TYR A 90 20.59 19.17 -3.95
CA TYR A 90 19.15 19.07 -4.10
C TYR A 90 18.71 18.00 -5.11
N TYR A 91 19.64 17.24 -5.69
CA TYR A 91 19.33 16.18 -6.62
C TYR A 91 18.56 15.04 -5.93
N THR A 92 17.31 14.86 -6.32
CA THR A 92 16.44 13.81 -5.81
C THR A 92 16.20 12.78 -6.89
N ARG A 93 16.80 11.60 -6.73
CA ARG A 93 16.54 10.46 -7.60
C ARG A 93 15.16 9.87 -7.28
N ARG A 94 14.28 9.80 -8.27
CA ARG A 94 12.94 9.22 -8.11
C ARG A 94 12.92 7.83 -8.72
N THR A 95 12.68 6.83 -7.89
CA THR A 95 12.56 5.43 -8.30
C THR A 95 11.42 4.77 -7.56
N PHE A 96 10.80 3.79 -8.21
CA PHE A 96 9.65 3.07 -7.70
C PHE A 96 9.90 1.56 -7.76
N TYR A 97 9.40 0.84 -6.77
CA TYR A 97 9.28 -0.61 -6.79
C TYR A 97 7.93 -0.98 -7.40
N ARG A 98 7.93 -1.92 -8.34
CA ARG A 98 6.71 -2.60 -8.79
C ARG A 98 6.55 -3.88 -7.96
N LEU A 99 5.50 -3.95 -7.16
CA LEU A 99 5.19 -5.10 -6.31
C LEU A 99 4.08 -5.92 -6.96
N GLY A 100 4.44 -7.11 -7.42
CA GLY A 100 3.49 -8.07 -7.99
C GLY A 100 2.62 -8.76 -6.94
N GLU A 101 1.80 -9.70 -7.40
CA GLU A 101 0.80 -10.39 -6.58
C GLU A 101 1.38 -11.13 -5.37
N GLY A 102 2.54 -11.78 -5.51
CA GLY A 102 3.17 -12.48 -4.38
C GLY A 102 3.54 -11.56 -3.21
N ALA A 103 4.07 -10.36 -3.51
CA ALA A 103 4.39 -9.38 -2.48
C ALA A 103 3.11 -8.78 -1.85
N LYS A 104 2.08 -8.51 -2.68
CA LYS A 104 0.76 -8.09 -2.20
C LYS A 104 0.18 -9.10 -1.23
N GLN A 105 0.21 -10.40 -1.57
CA GLN A 105 -0.28 -11.48 -0.72
C GLN A 105 0.44 -11.49 0.64
N HIS A 106 1.76 -11.37 0.68
CA HIS A 106 2.47 -11.29 1.96
C HIS A 106 2.03 -10.09 2.80
N VAL A 107 1.83 -8.92 2.20
CA VAL A 107 1.30 -7.75 2.92
C VAL A 107 -0.14 -8.00 3.42
N HIS A 108 -0.98 -8.65 2.62
CA HIS A 108 -2.33 -9.04 3.04
C HIS A 108 -2.29 -10.03 4.21
N HIS A 109 -1.39 -11.02 4.20
CA HIS A 109 -1.22 -11.94 5.31
C HIS A 109 -0.73 -11.25 6.59
N LEU A 110 0.14 -10.24 6.49
CA LEU A 110 0.54 -9.42 7.63
C LEU A 110 -0.66 -8.67 8.24
N LEU A 111 -1.52 -8.10 7.39
CA LEU A 111 -2.74 -7.42 7.84
C LEU A 111 -3.76 -8.38 8.46
N LEU A 112 -3.93 -9.56 7.89
CA LEU A 112 -4.78 -10.60 8.45
C LEU A 112 -4.26 -11.04 9.83
N ALA A 113 -2.96 -11.33 9.96
CA ALA A 113 -2.37 -11.69 11.24
C ALA A 113 -2.58 -10.59 12.30
N ALA A 114 -2.45 -9.31 11.92
CA ALA A 114 -2.63 -8.18 12.82
C ALA A 114 -4.10 -7.94 13.24
N SER A 115 -5.06 -8.28 12.38
CA SER A 115 -6.50 -8.00 12.60
C SER A 115 -7.26 -9.11 13.33
N MET A 116 -6.64 -10.28 13.53
CA MET A 116 -7.28 -11.41 14.21
C MET A 116 -7.63 -11.07 15.67
N LYS A 117 -8.78 -11.58 16.11
CA LYS A 117 -9.13 -11.61 17.53
C LYS A 117 -8.42 -12.80 18.16
N PHE A 118 -7.55 -12.51 19.13
CA PHE A 118 -6.89 -13.54 19.91
C PHE A 118 -7.84 -14.04 20.98
N ARG A 119 -7.86 -15.35 21.22
CA ARG A 119 -8.53 -15.90 22.39
C ARG A 119 -7.92 -15.21 23.59
N ASP A 120 -8.72 -14.49 24.37
CA ASP A 120 -8.24 -13.92 25.63
C ASP A 120 -7.62 -15.08 26.40
N GLY A 121 -6.30 -14.99 26.61
CA GLY A 121 -5.62 -15.90 27.50
C GLY A 121 -6.35 -15.81 28.81
N GLU A 122 -6.97 -16.91 29.20
CA GLU A 122 -7.48 -17.12 30.54
C GLU A 122 -6.32 -16.75 31.47
N SER A 123 -6.43 -15.60 32.13
CA SER A 123 -5.48 -15.20 33.16
C SER A 123 -5.35 -16.39 34.11
N PRO A 124 -4.16 -16.97 34.33
CA PRO A 124 -3.99 -18.17 35.17
C PRO A 124 -4.34 -17.93 36.66
N ASN A 125 -4.87 -16.75 36.99
CA ASN A 125 -5.20 -16.29 38.32
C ASN A 125 -6.67 -15.88 38.50
N ARG A 126 -7.58 -16.25 37.59
CA ARG A 126 -9.02 -16.17 37.91
C ARG A 126 -9.39 -17.35 38.80
N VAL A 127 -9.40 -17.06 40.11
CA VAL A 127 -10.07 -17.84 41.15
C VAL A 127 -11.38 -18.42 40.59
N PRO A 128 -11.64 -19.74 40.72
CA PRO A 128 -12.87 -20.31 40.21
C PRO A 128 -14.04 -19.61 40.91
N ALA A 129 -14.85 -18.91 40.11
CA ALA A 129 -16.05 -18.24 40.58
C ALA A 129 -16.89 -19.27 41.35
N GLN A 130 -16.97 -19.07 42.66
CA GLN A 130 -17.86 -19.83 43.53
C GLN A 130 -19.27 -19.80 42.96
N LYS A 131 -19.88 -20.99 42.91
CA LYS A 131 -21.29 -21.25 42.60
C LYS A 131 -22.19 -20.13 43.13
N ALA A 132 -22.89 -19.43 42.24
CA ALA A 132 -24.09 -18.68 42.56
C ALA A 132 -25.32 -19.44 42.02
N PRO A 133 -26.48 -19.40 42.71
CA PRO A 133 -27.55 -20.38 42.57
C PRO A 133 -28.46 -20.11 41.36
N LEU A 134 -29.12 -21.17 40.90
CA LEU A 134 -30.10 -21.19 39.82
C LEU A 134 -31.42 -20.47 40.17
N SER A 135 -31.98 -19.78 39.15
CA SER A 135 -33.40 -19.44 38.88
C SER A 135 -33.87 -18.00 39.13
N PRO A 136 -34.96 -17.52 38.48
CA PRO A 136 -35.38 -17.70 37.07
C PRO A 136 -35.87 -16.39 36.38
N ALA A 137 -35.89 -16.42 35.03
CA ALA A 137 -36.73 -15.64 34.08
C ALA A 137 -37.02 -14.13 34.31
N ALA A 138 -36.57 -13.27 33.37
CA ALA A 138 -37.43 -12.49 32.45
C ALA A 138 -36.69 -11.30 31.77
N SER A 139 -36.83 -11.27 30.44
CA SER A 139 -36.97 -10.12 29.54
C SER A 139 -35.83 -9.08 29.40
N ASP A 140 -35.21 -9.17 28.22
CA ASP A 140 -34.86 -8.08 27.30
C ASP A 140 -34.35 -6.77 27.89
N LYS A 141 -33.02 -6.61 27.84
CA LYS A 141 -32.33 -5.37 27.49
C LYS A 141 -30.85 -5.65 27.23
N GLU A 142 -30.52 -5.91 25.98
CA GLU A 142 -29.15 -5.76 25.49
C GLU A 142 -28.68 -4.30 25.65
N PRO A 143 -27.50 -4.02 26.22
CA PRO A 143 -26.82 -2.77 25.95
C PRO A 143 -26.15 -2.88 24.57
N LYS A 144 -26.77 -2.23 23.58
CA LYS A 144 -26.14 -1.87 22.30
C LYS A 144 -24.86 -1.08 22.60
N SER A 145 -23.69 -1.67 22.36
CA SER A 145 -22.49 -0.89 22.06
C SER A 145 -22.23 -0.97 20.55
N SER A 146 -22.83 -0.03 19.84
CA SER A 146 -22.61 0.25 18.44
C SER A 146 -21.21 0.85 18.25
N CYS A 147 -20.31 0.10 17.60
CA CYS A 147 -19.26 0.68 16.77
C CYS A 147 -19.63 0.35 15.32
N THR A 148 -20.61 1.09 14.81
CA THR A 148 -21.12 1.00 13.44
C THR A 148 -20.51 2.14 12.60
N SER A 149 -19.19 2.32 12.62
CA SER A 149 -18.53 3.37 11.82
C SER A 149 -17.33 2.91 10.99
N CYS A 150 -17.07 1.61 10.91
CA CYS A 150 -16.14 1.06 9.92
C CYS A 150 -16.88 -0.07 9.22
N GLY A 151 -17.41 0.19 8.03
CA GLY A 151 -18.21 -0.72 7.21
C GLY A 151 -17.45 -1.95 6.69
N CYS A 152 -16.79 -2.69 7.56
CA CYS A 152 -16.23 -3.99 7.25
C CYS A 152 -17.37 -5.03 7.34
N PRO A 153 -17.69 -5.76 6.26
CA PRO A 153 -18.74 -6.76 6.28
C PRO A 153 -18.42 -7.85 7.32
N ALA A 154 -19.36 -8.05 8.24
CA ALA A 154 -19.31 -8.98 9.37
C ALA A 154 -19.33 -10.48 8.99
N SER A 155 -18.87 -10.84 7.78
CA SER A 155 -18.98 -12.20 7.22
C SER A 155 -17.66 -12.99 7.22
N TRP A 156 -16.54 -12.39 7.62
CA TRP A 156 -15.29 -13.13 7.80
C TRP A 156 -15.28 -13.68 9.21
N VAL A 157 -15.74 -14.93 9.37
CA VAL A 157 -15.50 -15.73 10.57
C VAL A 157 -13.99 -15.81 10.75
N ASN A 158 -13.43 -14.89 11.53
CA ASN A 158 -11.99 -14.86 11.81
C ASN A 158 -11.68 -16.09 12.67
N PRO A 159 -10.91 -17.08 12.16
CA PRO A 159 -10.51 -18.20 12.97
C PRO A 159 -9.70 -17.68 14.17
N THR A 160 -10.12 -18.05 15.38
CA THR A 160 -9.34 -17.80 16.59
C THR A 160 -8.05 -18.62 16.52
N ARG A 161 -6.93 -17.97 16.18
CA ARG A 161 -5.58 -18.51 16.32
C ARG A 161 -4.96 -18.10 17.64
N SER A 162 -3.99 -18.88 18.11
CA SER A 162 -3.16 -18.46 19.24
C SER A 162 -2.33 -17.22 18.86
N LEU A 163 -2.02 -16.36 19.84
CA LEU A 163 -1.16 -15.19 19.59
C LEU A 163 0.20 -15.63 19.03
N GLN A 164 0.75 -16.72 19.55
CA GLN A 164 2.03 -17.29 19.13
C GLN A 164 2.03 -17.69 17.64
N GLU A 165 0.96 -18.33 17.14
CA GLU A 165 0.84 -18.67 15.72
C GLU A 165 0.76 -17.44 14.83
N ALA A 166 0.02 -16.41 15.24
CA ALA A 166 -0.07 -15.18 14.47
C ALA A 166 1.24 -14.40 14.47
N THR A 167 1.95 -14.36 15.61
CA THR A 167 3.29 -13.78 15.71
C THR A 167 4.28 -14.48 14.78
N ALA A 168 4.28 -15.82 14.79
CA ALA A 168 5.13 -16.61 13.88
C ALA A 168 4.78 -16.35 12.40
N SER A 169 3.49 -16.31 12.07
CA SER A 169 3.02 -16.00 10.72
C SER A 169 3.44 -14.59 10.29
N TYR A 170 3.34 -13.60 11.20
CA TYR A 170 3.76 -12.23 10.97
C TYR A 170 5.25 -12.15 10.60
N PHE A 171 6.13 -12.72 11.42
CA PHE A 171 7.57 -12.66 11.17
C PHE A 171 8.00 -13.47 9.94
N MET A 172 7.33 -14.59 9.64
CA MET A 172 7.56 -15.35 8.41
C MET A 172 7.28 -14.49 7.16
N HIS A 173 6.12 -13.84 7.10
CA HIS A 173 5.77 -13.00 5.96
C HIS A 173 6.60 -11.71 5.89
N LEU A 174 6.99 -11.14 7.03
CA LEU A 174 7.89 -10.00 7.07
C LEU A 174 9.28 -10.37 6.53
N SER A 175 9.82 -11.52 6.93
CA SER A 175 11.09 -12.04 6.41
C SER A 175 11.01 -12.32 4.90
N ALA A 176 9.89 -12.84 4.41
CA ALA A 176 9.69 -13.04 2.98
C ALA A 176 9.75 -11.71 2.21
N LEU A 177 9.06 -10.67 2.70
CA LEU A 177 9.10 -9.32 2.12
C LEU A 177 10.50 -8.67 2.19
N ASP A 178 11.25 -8.91 3.27
CA ASP A 178 12.61 -8.38 3.42
C ASP A 178 13.61 -9.03 2.46
N SER A 179 13.42 -10.32 2.18
CA SER A 179 14.24 -11.06 1.21
C SER A 179 13.83 -10.79 -0.24
N TYR A 180 12.60 -10.30 -0.46
CA TYR A 180 12.07 -10.02 -1.78
C TYR A 180 12.81 -8.83 -2.41
N LYS A 181 13.29 -9.02 -3.64
CA LYS A 181 13.97 -7.99 -4.42
C LYS A 181 13.07 -7.54 -5.58
N PRO A 182 12.13 -6.61 -5.33
CA PRO A 182 11.24 -6.13 -6.37
C PRO A 182 12.01 -5.40 -7.48
N PRO A 183 11.53 -5.48 -8.74
CA PRO A 183 12.10 -4.71 -9.82
C PRO A 183 11.94 -3.21 -9.55
N ILE A 184 13.03 -2.48 -9.78
CA ILE A 184 13.10 -1.02 -9.65
C ILE A 184 12.86 -0.40 -11.02
N TYR A 185 12.06 0.67 -11.04
CA TYR A 185 11.75 1.46 -12.21
C TYR A 185 12.14 2.92 -12.01
N ASN A 186 12.75 3.48 -13.04
CA ASN A 186 12.84 4.91 -13.30
C ASN A 186 12.06 5.20 -14.59
N ARG A 187 11.89 6.49 -14.94
CA ARG A 187 11.19 6.89 -16.16
C ARG A 187 11.67 6.13 -17.40
N LYS A 188 12.99 6.11 -17.62
CA LYS A 188 13.59 5.45 -18.78
C LYS A 188 13.20 3.97 -18.85
N LYS A 189 13.40 3.21 -17.76
CA LYS A 189 13.09 1.78 -17.75
C LYS A 189 11.58 1.51 -17.91
N PHE A 190 10.73 2.39 -17.36
CA PHE A 190 9.29 2.28 -17.55
C PHE A 190 8.90 2.48 -19.03
N GLU A 191 9.38 3.55 -19.65
CA GLU A 191 9.13 3.84 -21.07
C GLU A 191 9.73 2.76 -21.99
N ASP A 192 10.95 2.28 -21.70
CA ASP A 192 11.62 1.22 -22.46
C ASP A 192 10.91 -0.15 -22.32
N GLU A 193 10.35 -0.48 -21.15
CA GLU A 193 9.73 -1.80 -20.90
C GLU A 193 8.33 -1.92 -21.52
N PHE A 194 7.59 -0.81 -21.60
CA PHE A 194 6.23 -0.76 -22.15
C PHE A 194 6.17 -0.16 -23.56
N ASP A 195 7.32 0.12 -24.18
CA ASP A 195 7.45 0.74 -25.51
C ASP A 195 6.62 2.04 -25.63
N LEU A 196 6.69 2.88 -24.60
CA LEU A 196 5.90 4.10 -24.50
C LEU A 196 6.70 5.31 -24.96
N GLU A 197 6.17 6.03 -25.95
CA GLU A 197 6.70 7.31 -26.38
C GLU A 197 5.90 8.47 -25.77
N TRP A 198 6.62 9.44 -25.18
CA TRP A 198 5.99 10.67 -24.69
C TRP A 198 5.89 11.70 -25.81
N ILE A 199 4.67 12.01 -26.23
CA ILE A 199 4.37 13.02 -27.23
C ILE A 199 4.31 14.38 -26.51
N PRO A 200 5.32 15.26 -26.67
CA PRO A 200 5.29 16.56 -26.03
C PRO A 200 4.12 17.39 -26.57
N ALA A 201 3.46 18.15 -25.70
CA ALA A 201 2.46 19.10 -26.15
C ALA A 201 3.15 20.07 -27.10
N THR A 202 2.74 20.10 -28.37
CA THR A 202 3.33 20.97 -29.38
C THR A 202 3.19 22.39 -28.88
N SER A 203 4.30 23.00 -28.46
CA SER A 203 4.35 24.45 -28.34
C SER A 203 4.19 24.96 -29.76
N GLU A 204 2.98 25.37 -30.14
CA GLU A 204 2.82 26.34 -31.21
C GLU A 204 3.63 27.56 -30.79
N ILE A 205 4.91 27.56 -31.17
CA ILE A 205 5.64 28.80 -31.37
C ILE A 205 4.86 29.45 -32.49
N ALA A 206 3.96 30.35 -32.11
CA ALA A 206 3.35 31.29 -33.02
C ALA A 206 4.50 32.03 -33.71
N VAL A 207 4.91 31.52 -34.87
CA VAL A 207 5.61 32.29 -35.87
C VAL A 207 4.59 33.31 -36.32
N SER A 208 4.49 34.40 -35.56
CA SER A 208 3.83 35.61 -36.02
C SER A 208 4.71 36.15 -37.14
N GLY A 209 4.44 35.64 -38.34
CA GLY A 209 4.78 36.32 -39.56
C GLY A 209 4.20 37.72 -39.50
N SER A 210 5.04 38.69 -39.20
CA SER A 210 4.87 40.06 -39.66
C SER A 210 5.96 40.31 -40.70
N GLY A 211 5.79 39.65 -41.85
CA GLY A 211 6.25 40.24 -43.09
C GLY A 211 5.34 41.41 -43.43
N CYS A 212 5.96 42.53 -43.83
CA CYS A 212 5.53 43.50 -44.84
C CYS A 212 6.23 44.85 -44.56
N PRO A 213 6.43 45.68 -45.58
CA PRO A 213 7.18 45.48 -46.83
C PRO A 213 8.47 46.34 -46.87
#